data_AF-A0A850GG44-F1
#
_entry.id   AF-A0A850GG44-F1
#
_cell.length_a   1.000
_cell.length_b   1.000
_cell.length_c   1.000
_cell.angle_alpha   90.00
_cell.angle_beta   90.00
_cell.angle_gamma   90.00
#
_symmetry.space_group_name_H-M   'P 1'
#
loop_
_entity.id
_entity.type
_entity.pdbx_description
1 polymer ?
#
loop_
_entity_poly.entity_id
_entity_poly.type
_entity_poly.pdbx_seq_one_letter_code
_entity_poly.pdbx_strand_id
1 'polypeptide(L)'
;MSARRRITALAFTTTLVVSLLSPLPAAADSQGETGTIDSVEVYSPSSDDYAKYHGRLFVTGARGQAEYRWGGTTCGSKTITDAMATQLVVALDAENTQIVPRFKSGQGGKRCLVGFQLEREDSSKGKSKDKGKGKVK
;
A
#
# COMPACT_ATOMS: atom_id res chain seq x y z
N MET A 1 -30.03 -47.89 66.08
CA MET A 1 -28.79 -47.12 66.25
C MET A 1 -28.53 -46.34 64.96
N SER A 2 -28.58 -45.02 65.05
CA SER A 2 -28.39 -44.07 63.95
C SER A 2 -26.95 -44.05 63.44
N ALA A 3 -26.76 -43.99 62.12
CA ALA A 3 -25.53 -43.51 61.51
C ALA A 3 -25.86 -42.52 60.38
N ARG A 4 -25.30 -41.32 60.52
CA ARG A 4 -25.56 -40.09 59.79
C ARG A 4 -24.44 -39.83 58.77
N ARG A 5 -24.82 -39.22 57.63
CA ARG A 5 -24.01 -38.35 56.74
C ARG A 5 -22.93 -39.09 55.93
N ARG A 6 -22.52 -38.67 54.72
CA ARG A 6 -22.24 -37.31 54.23
C ARG A 6 -22.42 -37.28 52.70
N ILE A 7 -23.15 -36.28 52.22
CA ILE A 7 -23.17 -35.87 50.80
C ILE A 7 -21.99 -34.90 50.64
N THR A 8 -21.04 -35.22 49.77
CA THR A 8 -20.00 -34.29 49.35
C THR A 8 -20.07 -34.18 47.84
N ALA A 9 -20.75 -33.13 47.35
CA ALA A 9 -20.83 -32.81 45.94
C ALA A 9 -19.49 -32.24 45.48
N LEU A 10 -18.82 -32.94 44.55
CA LEU A 10 -17.66 -32.43 43.83
C LEU A 10 -18.15 -31.64 42.60
N ALA A 11 -18.10 -30.32 42.73
CA ALA A 11 -18.34 -29.40 41.63
C ALA A 11 -17.15 -29.46 40.65
N PHE A 12 -17.36 -30.06 39.48
CA PHE A 12 -16.42 -29.98 38.36
C PHE A 12 -16.58 -28.61 37.67
N THR A 13 -15.72 -27.66 37.99
CA THR A 13 -15.57 -26.43 37.22
C THR A 13 -14.76 -26.72 35.95
N THR A 14 -15.46 -26.89 34.82
CA THR A 14 -14.87 -26.97 33.49
C THR A 14 -14.42 -25.58 33.03
N THR A 15 -13.12 -25.31 33.13
CA THR A 15 -12.48 -24.08 32.63
C THR A 15 -12.50 -24.09 31.09
N LEU A 16 -13.40 -23.30 30.49
CA LEU A 16 -13.47 -23.08 29.05
C LEU A 16 -12.26 -22.25 28.60
N VAL A 17 -11.23 -22.92 28.05
CA VAL A 17 -10.09 -22.25 27.41
C VAL A 17 -10.54 -21.77 26.03
N VAL A 18 -11.00 -20.52 25.95
CA VAL A 18 -11.25 -19.83 24.68
C VAL A 18 -9.89 -19.48 24.07
N SER A 19 -9.42 -20.29 23.13
CA SER A 19 -8.26 -19.97 22.31
C SER A 19 -8.57 -18.73 21.47
N LEU A 20 -8.00 -17.59 21.87
CA LEU A 20 -8.00 -16.34 21.11
C LEU A 20 -7.28 -16.58 19.78
N LEU A 21 -8.06 -16.93 18.75
CA LEU A 21 -7.61 -16.99 17.37
C LEU A 21 -7.41 -15.54 16.90
N SER A 22 -6.27 -14.94 17.24
CA SER A 22 -5.92 -13.60 16.79
C SER A 22 -5.84 -13.61 15.25
N PRO A 23 -6.64 -12.81 14.53
CA PRO A 23 -6.50 -12.70 13.09
C PRO A 23 -5.09 -12.18 12.78
N LEU A 24 -4.35 -12.94 11.97
CA LEU A 24 -3.05 -12.50 11.45
C LEU A 24 -3.26 -11.13 10.77
N PRO A 25 -2.47 -10.09 11.09
CA PRO A 25 -2.56 -8.83 10.38
C PRO A 25 -2.40 -9.09 8.89
N ALA A 26 -3.45 -8.81 8.12
CA ALA A 26 -3.37 -8.73 6.68
C ALA A 26 -2.21 -7.80 6.35
N ALA A 27 -1.22 -8.28 5.57
CA ALA A 27 -0.03 -7.49 5.24
C ALA A 27 -0.46 -6.09 4.79
N ALA A 28 -0.09 -5.10 5.60
CA ALA A 28 -0.44 -3.71 5.38
C ALA A 28 0.21 -3.22 4.08
N ASP A 29 -0.48 -2.29 3.42
CA ASP A 29 0.08 -1.66 2.23
C ASP A 29 1.33 -0.87 2.61
N SER A 30 2.42 -1.13 1.93
CA SER A 30 3.63 -0.33 2.04
C SER A 30 3.48 0.94 1.21
N GLN A 31 3.95 2.07 1.74
CA GLN A 31 4.01 3.32 1.00
C GLN A 31 5.27 3.34 0.14
N GLY A 32 5.10 3.58 -1.15
CA GLY A 32 6.16 3.90 -2.08
C GLY A 32 6.68 5.32 -1.85
N GLU A 33 7.80 5.62 -2.50
CA GLU A 33 8.36 6.97 -2.48
C GLU A 33 7.50 7.90 -3.34
N THR A 34 7.30 9.13 -2.85
CA THR A 34 6.68 10.20 -3.64
C THR A 34 7.58 10.57 -4.81
N GLY A 35 6.99 10.71 -6.00
CA GLY A 35 7.75 11.06 -7.20
C GLY A 35 6.87 11.38 -8.39
N THR A 36 7.52 11.55 -9.54
CA THR A 36 6.86 11.78 -10.83
C THR A 36 6.66 10.45 -11.56
N ILE A 37 5.57 10.35 -12.31
CA ILE A 37 5.34 9.20 -13.20
C ILE A 37 6.27 9.35 -14.41
N ASP A 38 7.13 8.37 -14.65
CA ASP A 38 8.00 8.37 -15.84
C ASP A 38 7.33 7.64 -17.01
N SER A 39 6.69 6.51 -16.73
CA SER A 39 5.97 5.73 -17.73
C SER A 39 4.91 4.82 -17.09
N VAL A 40 3.86 4.58 -17.87
CA VAL A 40 2.78 3.66 -17.55
C VAL A 40 2.62 2.70 -18.73
N GLU A 41 2.65 1.41 -18.45
CA GLU A 41 2.41 0.37 -19.45
C GLU A 41 1.21 -0.47 -19.00
N VAL A 42 0.26 -0.66 -19.91
CA VAL A 42 -0.95 -1.48 -19.70
C VAL A 42 -1.00 -2.51 -20.81
N TYR A 43 -1.09 -3.78 -20.44
CA TYR A 43 -1.17 -4.88 -21.38
C TYR A 43 -2.60 -5.39 -21.50
N SER A 44 -3.01 -5.73 -22.72
CA SER A 44 -4.23 -6.49 -22.96
C SER A 44 -4.00 -7.99 -22.68
N PRO A 45 -5.07 -8.77 -22.45
CA PRO A 45 -4.97 -10.22 -22.30
C PRO A 45 -4.31 -10.98 -23.46
N SER A 46 -4.22 -10.36 -24.64
CA SER A 46 -3.57 -10.93 -25.82
C SER A 46 -2.06 -10.66 -25.88
N SER A 47 -1.49 -9.87 -24.96
CA SER A 47 -0.06 -9.61 -24.88
C SER A 47 0.67 -10.79 -24.21
N ASP A 48 1.84 -11.16 -24.72
CA ASP A 48 2.70 -12.21 -24.13
C ASP A 48 3.11 -11.91 -22.69
N ASP A 49 3.18 -10.62 -22.32
CA ASP A 49 3.58 -10.20 -20.98
C ASP A 49 2.40 -10.16 -19.99
N TYR A 50 1.15 -10.20 -20.45
CA TYR A 50 -0.03 -10.10 -19.59
C TYR A 50 -0.07 -11.21 -18.52
N ALA A 51 0.34 -12.43 -18.88
CA ALA A 51 0.40 -13.55 -17.94
C ALA A 51 1.40 -13.30 -16.79
N LYS A 52 2.45 -12.50 -17.03
CA LYS A 52 3.44 -12.15 -16.01
C LYS A 52 2.94 -11.03 -15.12
N TYR A 53 2.37 -9.98 -15.72
CA TYR A 53 1.77 -8.82 -15.05
C TYR A 53 0.87 -8.07 -16.05
N HIS A 54 -0.23 -7.51 -15.58
CA HIS A 54 -1.19 -6.81 -16.45
C HIS A 54 -0.70 -5.40 -16.84
N GLY A 55 0.24 -4.85 -16.08
CA GLY A 55 0.87 -3.59 -16.40
C GLY A 55 1.90 -3.18 -15.35
N ARG A 56 2.60 -2.08 -15.63
CA ARG A 56 3.65 -1.53 -14.78
C ARG A 56 3.70 -0.01 -14.83
N LEU A 57 4.23 0.55 -13.75
CA LEU A 57 4.38 1.96 -13.48
C LEU A 57 5.83 2.21 -13.04
N PHE A 58 6.50 3.16 -13.69
CA PHE A 58 7.79 3.66 -13.23
C PHE A 58 7.61 5.03 -12.59
N VAL A 59 8.13 5.18 -11.37
CA VAL A 59 8.11 6.44 -10.62
C VAL A 59 9.53 6.86 -10.30
N THR A 60 9.93 8.07 -10.69
CA THR A 60 11.19 8.66 -10.25
C THR A 60 10.98 9.51 -9.01
N GLY A 61 11.60 9.08 -7.91
CA GLY A 61 11.67 9.81 -6.65
C GLY A 61 13.09 10.30 -6.35
N ALA A 62 13.30 10.81 -5.14
CA ALA A 62 14.60 11.29 -4.68
C ALA A 62 15.68 10.18 -4.63
N ARG A 63 15.30 8.93 -4.37
CA ARG A 63 16.20 7.76 -4.36
C ARG A 63 16.37 7.11 -5.73
N GLY A 64 15.81 7.70 -6.79
CA GLY A 64 15.84 7.19 -8.15
C GLY A 64 14.53 6.53 -8.58
N GLN A 65 14.62 5.74 -9.65
CA GLN A 65 13.46 5.13 -10.28
C GLN A 65 13.02 3.84 -9.58
N ALA A 66 11.71 3.70 -9.38
CA ALA A 66 11.06 2.54 -8.80
C ALA A 66 10.04 1.94 -9.77
N GLU A 67 10.11 0.62 -9.99
CA GLU A 67 9.12 -0.13 -10.76
C GLU A 67 8.03 -0.69 -9.83
N TYR A 68 6.77 -0.50 -10.23
CA TYR A 68 5.60 -1.10 -9.62
C TYR A 68 4.82 -1.88 -10.67
N ARG A 69 4.37 -3.09 -10.36
CA ARG A 69 3.59 -3.95 -11.27
C ARG A 69 2.23 -4.27 -10.69
N TRP A 70 1.28 -4.72 -11.50
CA TRP A 70 0.01 -5.24 -10.97
C TRP A 70 -0.49 -6.43 -11.77
N GLY A 71 -1.27 -7.30 -11.13
CA GLY A 71 -1.86 -8.49 -11.74
C GLY A 71 -0.83 -9.53 -12.21
N GLY A 72 -1.31 -10.49 -12.99
CA GLY A 72 -0.53 -11.63 -13.49
C GLY A 72 0.09 -12.49 -12.40
N THR A 73 0.97 -13.40 -12.80
CA THR A 73 1.68 -14.32 -11.90
C THR A 73 2.62 -13.61 -10.91
N THR A 74 3.19 -12.47 -11.28
CA THR A 74 4.10 -11.70 -10.42
C THR A 74 3.39 -11.18 -9.17
N CYS A 75 2.13 -10.74 -9.31
CA CYS A 75 1.38 -10.08 -8.24
C CYS A 75 0.16 -10.85 -7.74
N GLY A 76 -0.24 -11.94 -8.42
CA GLY A 76 -1.39 -12.74 -8.06
C GLY A 76 -2.66 -11.91 -8.02
N SER A 77 -3.37 -11.91 -6.88
CA SER A 77 -4.58 -11.11 -6.69
C SER A 77 -4.33 -9.62 -6.43
N LYS A 78 -3.07 -9.18 -6.31
CA LYS A 78 -2.72 -7.76 -6.11
C LYS A 78 -2.81 -7.06 -7.46
N THR A 79 -3.93 -6.42 -7.69
CA THR A 79 -4.22 -5.69 -8.93
C THR A 79 -4.85 -4.34 -8.62
N ILE A 80 -4.79 -3.44 -9.60
CA ILE A 80 -5.63 -2.24 -9.66
C ILE A 80 -6.76 -2.47 -10.68
N THR A 81 -7.78 -1.62 -10.65
CA THR A 81 -8.87 -1.65 -11.64
C THR A 81 -8.47 -0.92 -12.92
N ASP A 82 -9.19 -1.17 -14.02
CA ASP A 82 -8.95 -0.48 -15.29
C ASP A 82 -9.18 1.04 -15.18
N ALA A 83 -10.13 1.46 -14.33
CA ALA A 83 -10.36 2.87 -14.03
C ALA A 83 -9.15 3.51 -13.34
N MET A 84 -8.51 2.79 -12.41
CA MET A 84 -7.28 3.25 -11.76
C MET A 84 -6.10 3.29 -12.74
N ALA A 85 -5.97 2.30 -13.63
CA ALA A 85 -4.95 2.31 -14.68
C ALA A 85 -5.14 3.52 -15.62
N THR A 86 -6.39 3.84 -15.98
CA THR A 86 -6.73 5.03 -16.77
C THR A 86 -6.33 6.32 -16.05
N GLN A 87 -6.55 6.40 -14.74
CA GLN A 87 -6.11 7.55 -13.93
C GLN A 87 -4.58 7.72 -13.92
N LEU A 88 -3.81 6.63 -13.95
CA LEU A 88 -2.35 6.71 -14.08
C LEU A 88 -1.93 7.30 -15.43
N VAL A 89 -2.60 6.90 -16.52
CA VAL A 89 -2.34 7.46 -17.86
C VAL A 89 -2.67 8.95 -17.89
N VAL A 90 -3.80 9.36 -17.31
CA VAL A 90 -4.16 10.79 -17.21
C VAL A 90 -3.15 11.56 -16.35
N ALA A 91 -2.65 10.97 -15.26
CA ALA A 91 -1.67 11.59 -14.39
C ALA A 91 -0.28 11.71 -15.02
N LEU A 92 0.09 10.81 -15.94
CA LEU A 92 1.34 10.88 -16.71
C LEU A 92 1.42 12.17 -17.53
N ASP A 93 0.30 12.61 -18.11
CA ASP A 93 0.22 13.82 -18.93
C ASP A 93 0.00 15.10 -18.10
N ALA A 94 -0.25 14.97 -16.80
CA ALA A 94 -0.58 16.10 -15.94
C ALA A 94 0.68 16.81 -15.43
N GLU A 95 0.82 18.09 -15.78
CA GLU A 95 1.90 18.93 -15.24
C GLU A 95 1.80 19.03 -13.70
N ASN A 96 2.96 19.09 -13.05
CA ASN A 96 3.08 19.29 -11.59
C ASN A 96 2.27 18.27 -10.77
N THR A 97 2.14 17.03 -11.26
CA THR A 97 1.47 15.95 -10.51
C THR A 97 2.50 14.98 -9.96
N GLN A 98 2.48 14.78 -8.64
CA GLN A 98 3.23 13.74 -7.96
C GLN A 98 2.32 12.56 -7.63
N ILE A 99 2.90 11.37 -7.61
CA ILE A 99 2.26 10.13 -7.20
C ILE A 99 2.90 9.59 -5.93
N VAL A 100 2.07 9.06 -5.04
CA VAL A 100 2.51 8.27 -3.88
C VAL A 100 1.96 6.85 -4.02
N PRO A 101 2.78 5.90 -4.51
CA PRO A 101 2.32 4.52 -4.73
C PRO A 101 2.00 3.80 -3.41
N ARG A 102 1.02 2.90 -3.43
CA ARG A 102 0.77 1.92 -2.38
C ARG A 102 1.01 0.53 -2.95
N PHE A 103 1.85 -0.26 -2.29
CA PHE A 103 2.26 -1.55 -2.81
C PHE A 103 2.28 -2.64 -1.74
N LYS A 104 2.17 -3.89 -2.17
CA LYS A 104 2.49 -5.08 -1.39
C LYS A 104 3.61 -5.86 -2.06
N SER A 105 4.34 -6.67 -1.30
CA SER A 105 5.34 -7.58 -1.89
C SER A 105 4.66 -8.66 -2.73
N GLY A 106 5.18 -8.86 -3.94
CA GLY A 106 4.86 -9.96 -4.85
C GLY A 106 5.99 -10.97 -4.95
N GLN A 107 5.92 -11.81 -5.98
CA GLN A 107 6.93 -12.82 -6.26
C GLN A 107 8.31 -12.18 -6.46
N GLY A 108 9.36 -12.77 -5.88
CA GLY A 108 10.74 -12.28 -6.03
C GLY A 108 10.94 -10.85 -5.52
N GLY A 109 10.17 -10.43 -4.50
CA GLY A 109 10.28 -9.11 -3.88
C GLY A 109 9.80 -7.94 -4.75
N LYS A 110 9.08 -8.23 -5.85
CA LYS A 110 8.52 -7.19 -6.72
C LYS A 110 7.47 -6.36 -5.99
N ARG A 111 7.41 -5.06 -6.28
CA ARG A 111 6.43 -4.14 -5.69
C ARG A 111 5.13 -4.22 -6.48
N CYS A 112 4.11 -4.81 -5.89
CA CYS A 112 2.80 -4.95 -6.51
C CYS A 112 1.91 -3.78 -6.13
N LEU A 113 1.61 -2.92 -7.08
CA LEU A 113 0.73 -1.77 -6.93
C LEU A 113 -0.67 -2.23 -6.55
N VAL A 114 -1.19 -1.67 -5.47
CA VAL A 114 -2.55 -1.92 -4.96
C VAL A 114 -3.35 -0.63 -4.79
N GLY A 115 -2.70 0.51 -4.99
CA GLY A 115 -3.32 1.83 -4.92
C GLY A 115 -2.28 2.92 -5.14
N PHE A 116 -2.74 4.16 -5.21
CA PHE A 116 -1.89 5.33 -5.28
C PHE A 116 -2.66 6.56 -4.82
N GLN A 117 -1.92 7.61 -4.46
CA GLN A 117 -2.44 8.95 -4.24
C GLN A 117 -1.82 9.88 -5.27
N LEU A 118 -2.60 10.80 -5.80
CA LEU A 118 -2.13 11.88 -6.68
C LEU A 118 -2.17 13.19 -5.89
N GLU A 119 -1.09 13.94 -5.97
CA GLU A 119 -0.92 15.23 -5.31
C GLU A 119 -0.45 16.25 -6.36
N ARG A 120 -0.92 17.49 -6.29
CA ARG A 120 -0.30 18.56 -7.08
C ARG A 120 0.94 19.05 -6.33
N GLU A 121 2.02 19.30 -7.05
CA GLU A 121 3.11 20.10 -6.52
C GLU A 121 2.59 21.52 -6.34
N ASP A 122 2.24 21.86 -5.10
CA ASP A 122 1.87 23.23 -4.78
C ASP A 122 3.09 24.13 -5.01
N SER A 123 3.03 24.94 -6.06
CA SER A 123 4.08 25.89 -6.49
C SER A 123 4.35 27.03 -5.47
N SER A 124 3.95 26.86 -4.20
CA SER A 124 3.88 27.92 -3.19
C SER A 124 5.07 27.99 -2.22
N LYS A 125 6.06 27.08 -2.30
CA LYS A 125 7.27 27.14 -1.45
C LYS A 125 8.39 28.05 -2.01
N GLY A 126 8.01 29.22 -2.52
CA GLY A 126 8.93 30.15 -3.16
C GLY A 126 8.64 31.62 -2.85
N LYS A 127 8.45 32.00 -1.58
CA LYS A 127 8.50 33.41 -1.14
C LYS A 127 8.60 33.53 0.40
N SER A 128 9.78 33.22 0.96
CA SER A 128 10.23 33.93 2.15
C SER A 128 11.28 34.95 1.69
N LYS A 129 10.77 36.11 1.23
CA LYS A 129 11.60 37.29 0.98
C LYS A 129 12.09 37.81 2.32
N ASP A 130 13.41 37.78 2.49
CA ASP A 130 14.23 38.93 2.86
C ASP A 130 13.48 40.03 3.64
N LYS A 131 13.59 40.00 4.98
CA LYS A 131 13.46 41.23 5.78
C LYS A 131 14.86 41.68 6.16
N GLY A 132 15.38 42.62 5.37
CA GLY A 132 16.61 43.35 5.63
C GLY A 132 16.65 43.99 7.02
N LYS A 133 17.78 43.77 7.70
CA LYS A 133 18.74 44.81 8.09
C LYS A 133 18.13 46.15 8.54
N GLY A 134 17.91 46.31 9.84
CA GLY A 134 17.77 47.58 10.54
C GLY A 134 18.83 47.71 11.63
N LYS A 135 19.96 48.34 11.30
CA LYS A 135 21.05 48.70 12.21
C LYS A 135 20.61 49.94 13.01
N VAL A 136 20.46 49.82 14.33
CA VAL A 136 20.27 51.00 15.22
C VAL A 136 21.63 51.39 15.77
N LYS A 137 21.91 52.70 15.69
CA LYS A 137 23.12 53.37 16.18
C LYS A 137 23.20 53.34 17.70
#